data_AF-A0A7K0BPJ9-F1
#
_entry.id   AF-A0A7K0BPJ9-F1
#
_cell.length_a   1.000
_cell.length_b   1.000
_cell.length_c   1.000
_cell.angle_alpha   90.00
_cell.angle_beta   90.00
_cell.angle_gamma   90.00
#
_symmetry.space_group_name_H-M   'P 1'
#
loop_
_entity.id
_entity.type
_entity.pdbx_description
1 polymer ?
#
loop_
_entity_poly.entity_id
_entity_poly.type
_entity_poly.pdbx_seq_one_letter_code
_entity_poly.pdbx_strand_id
1 'polypeptide(L)'
;MKARTLLWQGTTAATLGMLLAAPPAHGAPRPAAGPGRVQAPPMAAAPPVIALAPPKAPRTDDRPFEGPLAPIGLGAVLLAAGIAAWRRTPAPAPPPARPAAGGGRPAPSAAGLAAELARPAGLGVTGPGADAFVRTVLVELLDDAGPGARVVITRADLDRLFGPGTDPALWQALGDRLRVCELLEEGIEHLELELLMAEAERANPDLSPTGGRGLPPTCWICTPGQDDDVVLPLVRRRPGLPLAGLLFGDWPHGRTREISATGRIGDVTVALLPPGEALARLRAQAAAERPDRY
;
A
#
# COMPACT_ATOMS: atom_id res chain seq x y z
N MET A 1 -14.08 37.32 -50.04
CA MET A 1 -12.89 36.42 -50.13
C MET A 1 -13.18 35.18 -49.27
N LYS A 2 -13.92 34.21 -49.79
CA LYS A 2 -13.46 32.88 -50.29
C LYS A 2 -12.65 32.03 -49.30
N ALA A 3 -13.41 31.24 -48.54
CA ALA A 3 -13.24 29.86 -48.08
C ALA A 3 -11.93 29.09 -48.36
N ARG A 4 -11.53 28.29 -47.38
CA ARG A 4 -10.95 26.96 -47.64
C ARG A 4 -11.18 25.98 -46.48
N THR A 5 -12.19 25.15 -46.68
CA THR A 5 -12.47 23.87 -46.02
C THR A 5 -11.47 22.83 -46.51
N LEU A 6 -10.87 22.05 -45.61
CA LEU A 6 -10.13 20.83 -45.97
C LEU A 6 -10.84 19.63 -45.33
N LEU A 7 -11.68 19.01 -46.15
CA LEU A 7 -12.12 17.62 -46.02
C LEU A 7 -10.92 16.72 -46.31
N TRP A 8 -10.66 15.72 -45.47
CA TRP A 8 -9.86 14.57 -45.85
C TRP A 8 -10.71 13.31 -45.70
N GLN A 9 -11.21 12.83 -46.84
CA GLN A 9 -11.70 11.47 -47.01
C GLN A 9 -10.57 10.64 -47.60
N GLY A 10 -10.23 9.54 -46.94
CA GLY A 10 -9.30 8.53 -47.42
C GLY A 10 -9.89 7.15 -47.15
N THR A 11 -10.73 6.70 -48.08
CA THR A 11 -11.27 5.34 -48.13
C THR A 11 -10.31 4.48 -48.94
N THR A 12 -9.74 3.44 -48.33
CA THR A 12 -9.22 2.28 -49.08
C THR A 12 -9.59 1.00 -48.35
N ALA A 13 -10.50 0.26 -48.98
CA ALA A 13 -10.83 -1.11 -48.68
C ALA A 13 -9.62 -2.01 -48.98
N ALA A 14 -9.30 -2.91 -48.06
CA ALA A 14 -8.47 -4.08 -48.32
C ALA A 14 -9.25 -5.32 -47.90
N THR A 15 -9.83 -5.96 -48.91
CA THR A 15 -10.40 -7.30 -48.90
C THR A 15 -9.34 -8.30 -48.49
N LEU A 16 -9.52 -8.97 -47.36
CA LEU A 16 -8.71 -10.14 -46.98
C LEU A 16 -9.64 -11.35 -46.90
N GLY A 17 -9.74 -12.06 -48.01
CA GLY A 17 -10.19 -13.44 -48.03
C GLY A 17 -9.03 -14.32 -47.54
N MET A 18 -9.24 -15.03 -46.44
CA MET A 18 -8.44 -16.21 -46.11
C MET A 18 -9.35 -17.34 -45.62
N LEU A 19 -9.48 -18.31 -46.53
CA LEU A 19 -9.54 -19.75 -46.32
C LEU A 19 -9.88 -20.25 -44.91
N LEU A 20 -11.09 -20.80 -44.82
CA LEU A 20 -11.46 -21.89 -43.92
C LEU A 20 -10.47 -23.05 -44.07
N ALA A 21 -9.62 -23.26 -43.06
CA ALA A 21 -8.97 -24.53 -42.82
C ALA A 21 -9.89 -25.36 -41.90
N ALA A 22 -10.41 -26.46 -42.43
CA ALA A 22 -11.19 -27.43 -41.68
C ALA A 22 -10.34 -28.05 -40.54
N PRO A 23 -10.90 -28.28 -39.35
CA PRO A 23 -10.21 -29.02 -38.30
C PRO A 23 -10.06 -30.50 -38.71
N PRO A 24 -8.90 -31.13 -38.46
CA PRO A 24 -8.75 -32.56 -38.69
C PRO A 24 -9.66 -33.36 -37.76
N ALA A 25 -10.23 -34.41 -38.33
CA ALA A 25 -11.17 -35.32 -37.73
C ALA A 25 -10.68 -35.92 -36.40
N HIS A 26 -11.62 -36.07 -35.48
CA HIS A 26 -11.50 -36.75 -34.20
C HIS A 26 -10.78 -38.10 -34.31
N GLY A 27 -9.61 -38.18 -33.67
CA GLY A 27 -9.03 -39.46 -33.26
C GLY A 27 -9.95 -40.12 -32.24
N ALA A 28 -10.30 -41.37 -32.52
CA ALA A 28 -11.16 -42.20 -31.69
C ALA A 28 -10.62 -42.34 -30.24
N PRO A 29 -11.51 -42.46 -29.24
CA PRO A 29 -11.12 -42.69 -27.86
C PRO A 29 -10.47 -44.07 -27.71
N ARG A 30 -9.23 -44.06 -27.21
CA ARG A 30 -8.48 -45.24 -26.80
C ARG A 30 -9.22 -45.90 -25.61
N PRO A 31 -9.47 -47.22 -25.61
CA PRO A 31 -10.15 -47.89 -24.51
C PRO A 31 -9.34 -47.73 -23.22
N ALA A 32 -10.00 -47.22 -22.18
CA ALA A 32 -9.45 -47.06 -20.86
C ALA A 32 -9.00 -48.42 -20.32
N ALA A 33 -7.71 -48.53 -20.00
CA ALA A 33 -7.19 -49.60 -19.17
C ALA A 33 -7.91 -49.55 -17.82
N GLY A 34 -8.41 -50.71 -17.38
CA GLY A 34 -9.28 -50.84 -16.23
C GLY A 34 -8.68 -50.30 -14.92
N PRO A 35 -9.53 -50.02 -13.92
CA PRO A 35 -9.08 -49.55 -12.62
C PRO A 35 -8.17 -50.60 -12.00
N GLY A 36 -6.87 -50.28 -11.93
CA GLY A 36 -5.92 -50.98 -11.09
C GLY A 36 -6.46 -50.95 -9.67
N ARG A 37 -6.70 -52.14 -9.12
CA ARG A 37 -7.12 -52.38 -7.75
C ARG A 37 -6.04 -51.82 -6.83
N VAL A 38 -6.20 -50.57 -6.39
CA VAL A 38 -5.35 -49.95 -5.36
C VAL A 38 -5.57 -50.76 -4.08
N GLN A 39 -4.56 -51.52 -3.70
CA GLN A 39 -4.52 -52.27 -2.47
C GLN A 39 -4.48 -51.25 -1.32
N ALA A 40 -5.53 -51.22 -0.50
CA ALA A 40 -5.58 -50.33 0.65
C ALA A 40 -4.38 -50.60 1.57
N PRO A 41 -3.63 -49.56 2.01
CA PRO A 41 -2.58 -49.74 2.99
C PRO A 41 -3.17 -50.33 4.27
N PRO A 42 -2.44 -51.21 4.99
CA PRO A 42 -2.90 -51.74 6.26
C PRO A 42 -3.18 -50.59 7.22
N MET A 43 -4.41 -50.56 7.73
CA MET A 43 -4.85 -49.68 8.81
C MET A 43 -3.83 -49.74 9.95
N ALA A 44 -3.05 -48.67 10.10
CA ALA A 44 -2.28 -48.45 11.31
C ALA A 44 -3.27 -48.36 12.48
N ALA A 45 -3.00 -49.15 13.53
CA ALA A 45 -3.80 -49.18 14.74
C ALA A 45 -4.01 -47.75 15.27
N ALA A 46 -5.27 -47.43 15.56
CA ALA A 46 -5.63 -46.14 16.14
C ALA A 46 -4.83 -45.91 17.43
N PRO A 47 -4.24 -44.71 17.62
CA PRO A 47 -3.58 -44.38 18.87
C PRO A 47 -4.59 -44.46 20.03
N PRO A 48 -4.17 -44.88 21.23
CA PRO A 48 -5.05 -44.93 22.38
C PRO A 48 -5.66 -43.55 22.63
N VAL A 49 -6.98 -43.51 22.70
CA VAL A 49 -7.74 -42.32 23.11
C VAL A 49 -7.32 -42.00 24.55
N ILE A 50 -6.50 -40.97 24.72
CA ILE A 50 -6.21 -40.40 26.02
C ILE A 50 -7.51 -39.74 26.49
N ALA A 51 -8.16 -40.38 27.46
CA ALA A 51 -9.30 -39.80 28.15
C ALA A 51 -8.83 -38.54 28.88
N LEU A 52 -9.08 -37.38 28.27
CA LEU A 52 -8.93 -36.09 28.94
C LEU A 52 -9.92 -36.04 30.09
N ALA A 53 -9.40 -35.88 31.30
CA ALA A 53 -10.21 -35.66 32.48
C ALA A 53 -11.16 -34.47 32.25
N PRO A 54 -12.42 -34.55 32.72
CA PRO A 54 -13.38 -33.48 32.54
C PRO A 54 -12.84 -32.16 33.09
N PRO A 55 -13.09 -31.03 32.40
CA PRO A 55 -12.65 -29.72 32.87
C PRO A 55 -13.23 -29.46 34.25
N LYS A 56 -12.33 -29.23 35.21
CA LYS A 56 -12.67 -28.84 36.57
C LYS A 56 -13.46 -27.53 36.49
N ALA A 57 -14.71 -27.55 36.97
CA ALA A 57 -15.60 -26.40 36.92
C ALA A 57 -14.89 -25.13 37.45
N PRO A 58 -15.11 -23.96 36.82
CA PRO A 58 -14.54 -22.71 37.28
C PRO A 58 -15.00 -22.46 38.72
N ARG A 59 -14.01 -22.31 39.60
CA ARG A 59 -14.23 -21.96 41.00
C ARG A 59 -14.69 -20.51 41.03
N THR A 60 -15.98 -20.29 41.26
CA THR A 60 -16.54 -18.98 41.61
C THR A 60 -15.96 -18.58 42.96
N ASP A 61 -14.85 -17.83 42.93
CA ASP A 61 -14.31 -17.14 44.11
C ASP A 61 -15.14 -15.85 44.26
N ASP A 62 -16.27 -15.97 44.96
CA ASP A 62 -17.16 -14.86 45.35
C ASP A 62 -16.49 -14.01 46.45
N ARG A 63 -15.38 -13.35 46.12
CA ARG A 63 -14.82 -12.31 47.00
C ARG A 63 -15.24 -10.94 46.48
N PRO A 64 -15.99 -10.15 47.28
CA PRO A 64 -16.24 -8.76 46.95
C PRO A 64 -14.91 -8.03 46.85
N PHE A 65 -14.68 -7.40 45.71
CA PHE A 65 -13.51 -6.60 45.42
C PHE A 65 -13.64 -5.27 46.18
N GLU A 66 -13.28 -5.27 47.47
CA GLU A 66 -13.08 -4.04 48.24
C GLU A 66 -11.66 -3.51 47.97
N GLY A 67 -11.51 -2.81 46.85
CA GLY A 67 -10.32 -2.02 46.53
C GLY A 67 -10.59 -0.52 46.73
N PRO A 68 -9.71 0.23 47.43
CA PRO A 68 -9.94 1.61 47.77
C PRO A 68 -9.86 2.52 46.54
N LEU A 69 -10.88 3.38 46.38
CA LEU A 69 -10.89 4.53 45.49
C LEU A 69 -9.74 5.47 45.86
N ALA A 70 -8.66 5.45 45.09
CA ALA A 70 -7.66 6.50 45.11
C ALA A 70 -8.20 7.73 44.36
N PRO A 71 -8.15 8.94 44.93
CA PRO A 71 -8.58 10.15 44.24
C PRO A 71 -7.56 10.53 43.15
N ILE A 72 -8.01 10.57 41.90
CA ILE A 72 -7.30 11.22 40.80
C ILE A 72 -7.31 12.73 41.09
N GLY A 73 -6.22 13.19 41.69
CA GLY A 73 -5.95 14.59 41.93
C GLY A 73 -5.66 15.33 40.63
N LEU A 74 -6.52 16.29 40.32
CA LEU A 74 -6.20 17.65 39.89
C LEU A 74 -4.75 17.88 39.38
N GLY A 75 -4.57 17.79 38.07
CA GLY A 75 -3.32 18.15 37.36
C GLY A 75 -3.58 19.13 36.22
N ALA A 76 -4.52 20.06 36.39
CA ALA A 76 -4.79 21.16 35.47
C ALA A 76 -4.62 22.47 36.22
N VAL A 77 -3.42 23.05 36.12
CA VAL A 77 -3.04 24.47 36.30
C VAL A 77 -1.53 24.46 36.51
N LEU A 78 -0.76 24.76 35.44
CA LEU A 78 0.58 25.40 35.43
C LEU A 78 1.22 25.22 34.03
N LEU A 79 0.54 25.70 32.99
CA LEU A 79 1.13 25.83 31.64
C LEU A 79 0.68 27.13 30.94
N ALA A 80 0.53 28.20 31.73
CA ALA A 80 0.04 29.50 31.25
C ALA A 80 0.95 30.69 31.65
N ALA A 81 2.19 30.47 32.09
CA ALA A 81 3.09 31.56 32.53
C ALA A 81 4.49 31.54 31.86
N GLY A 82 4.58 31.06 30.62
CA GLY A 82 5.88 30.93 29.91
C GLY A 82 5.93 31.48 28.47
N ILE A 83 4.94 32.26 28.02
CA ILE A 83 4.87 32.73 26.61
C ILE A 83 5.12 34.25 26.46
N ALA A 84 5.25 35.02 27.55
CA ALA A 84 5.31 36.47 27.47
C ALA A 84 6.72 37.11 27.38
N ALA A 85 7.81 36.33 27.39
CA ALA A 85 9.17 36.87 27.46
C ALA A 85 9.97 36.87 26.13
N TRP A 86 9.42 36.35 25.01
CA TRP A 86 10.16 36.19 23.75
C TRP A 86 9.91 37.30 22.69
N ARG A 87 9.22 38.39 23.04
CA ARG A 87 8.96 39.50 22.11
C ARG A 87 9.84 40.69 22.41
N ARG A 88 11.11 40.64 21.99
CA ARG A 88 11.97 41.82 21.69
C ARG A 88 13.36 41.41 21.17
N THR A 89 13.41 40.67 20.07
CA THR A 89 14.59 40.67 19.21
C THR A 89 14.38 41.69 18.10
N PRO A 90 15.33 42.62 17.86
CA PRO A 90 15.26 43.55 16.74
C PRO A 90 15.26 42.78 15.41
N ALA A 91 14.44 43.22 14.46
CA ALA A 91 14.29 42.59 13.16
C ALA A 91 15.65 42.54 12.43
N PRO A 92 16.13 41.36 11.98
CA PRO A 92 17.33 41.28 11.16
C PRO A 92 17.11 42.04 9.84
N ALA A 93 18.14 42.73 9.37
CA ALA A 93 18.12 43.47 8.11
C ALA A 93 17.66 42.56 6.95
N PRO A 94 16.88 43.09 5.98
CA PRO A 94 16.41 42.31 4.84
C PRO A 94 17.64 41.77 4.08
N PRO A 95 17.72 40.44 3.85
CA PRO A 95 18.81 39.88 3.08
C PRO A 95 18.80 40.47 1.66
N PRO A 96 19.97 40.65 1.04
CA PRO A 96 20.06 41.14 -0.33
C PRO A 96 19.19 40.28 -1.25
N ALA A 97 18.45 40.93 -2.14
CA ALA A 97 17.54 40.29 -3.09
C ALA A 97 18.29 39.18 -3.84
N ARG A 98 17.97 37.92 -3.51
CA ARG A 98 18.55 36.77 -4.15
C ARG A 98 18.17 36.86 -5.63
N PRO A 99 19.14 36.83 -6.57
CA PRO A 99 18.82 36.82 -7.98
C PRO A 99 17.84 35.68 -8.24
N ALA A 100 16.77 35.97 -8.97
CA ALA A 100 15.75 34.99 -9.36
C ALA A 100 16.42 33.94 -10.26
N ALA A 101 17.03 32.94 -9.63
CA ALA A 101 17.44 31.74 -10.32
C ALA A 101 16.16 31.15 -10.91
N GLY A 102 16.06 31.13 -12.24
CA GLY A 102 15.03 30.43 -13.00
C GLY A 102 15.18 28.91 -12.85
N GLY A 103 15.26 28.44 -11.60
CA GLY A 103 15.20 27.03 -11.26
C GLY A 103 13.79 26.56 -11.57
N GLY A 104 13.64 25.86 -12.69
CA GLY A 104 12.43 25.10 -12.97
C GLY A 104 12.12 24.26 -11.74
N ARG A 105 10.98 24.53 -11.09
CA ARG A 105 10.55 23.78 -9.92
C ARG A 105 10.54 22.30 -10.35
N PRO A 106 11.28 21.41 -9.67
CA PRO A 106 11.28 20.00 -10.02
C PRO A 106 9.82 19.51 -10.04
N ALA A 107 9.51 18.67 -11.03
CA ALA A 107 8.18 18.08 -11.13
C ALA A 107 7.82 17.43 -9.78
N PRO A 108 6.58 17.57 -9.30
CA PRO A 108 6.17 16.95 -8.05
C PRO A 108 6.30 15.42 -8.17
N SER A 109 6.84 14.78 -7.14
CA SER A 109 6.87 13.32 -7.06
C SER A 109 5.45 12.77 -6.95
N ALA A 110 5.19 11.65 -7.61
CA ALA A 110 3.88 10.99 -7.54
C ALA A 110 3.56 10.56 -6.10
N ALA A 111 4.53 10.00 -5.37
CA ALA A 111 4.39 9.57 -3.99
C ALA A 111 4.13 10.74 -3.03
N GLY A 112 4.82 11.87 -3.23
CA GLY A 112 4.61 13.08 -2.43
C GLY A 112 3.20 13.66 -2.64
N LEU A 113 2.77 13.72 -3.90
CA LEU A 113 1.42 14.16 -4.25
C LEU A 113 0.35 13.21 -3.70
N ALA A 114 0.56 11.89 -3.81
CA ALA A 114 -0.35 10.89 -3.25
C ALA A 114 -0.50 11.04 -1.73
N ALA A 115 0.61 11.17 -1.00
CA ALA A 115 0.60 11.36 0.44
C ALA A 115 -0.10 12.66 0.87
N GLU A 116 0.06 13.75 0.13
CA GLU A 116 -0.65 15.02 0.38
C GLU A 116 -2.16 14.87 0.16
N LEU A 117 -2.55 14.26 -0.96
CA LEU A 117 -3.94 14.09 -1.34
C LEU A 117 -4.68 13.05 -0.47
N ALA A 118 -3.96 12.04 0.03
CA ALA A 118 -4.51 10.99 0.90
C ALA A 118 -4.86 11.50 2.31
N ARG A 119 -4.34 12.64 2.75
CA ARG A 119 -4.70 13.16 4.08
C ARG A 119 -6.12 13.73 4.11
N PRO A 120 -6.88 13.54 5.20
CA PRO A 120 -6.59 12.68 6.36
C PRO A 120 -7.18 11.27 6.27
N ALA A 121 -7.90 10.94 5.18
CA ALA A 121 -8.83 9.81 5.15
C ALA A 121 -8.59 8.80 4.02
N GLY A 122 -7.45 8.88 3.34
CA GLY A 122 -7.15 8.11 2.13
C GLY A 122 -7.49 8.85 0.83
N LEU A 123 -6.99 8.30 -0.27
CA LEU A 123 -7.21 8.78 -1.63
C LEU A 123 -7.72 7.65 -2.51
N GLY A 124 -8.93 7.78 -3.04
CA GLY A 124 -9.41 6.98 -4.17
C GLY A 124 -8.78 7.45 -5.48
N VAL A 125 -8.38 6.52 -6.35
CA VAL A 125 -7.87 6.82 -7.69
C VAL A 125 -8.63 6.09 -8.78
N THR A 126 -9.07 6.84 -9.78
CA THR A 126 -9.87 6.36 -10.92
C THR A 126 -9.31 6.87 -12.25
N GLY A 127 -9.86 6.40 -13.36
CA GLY A 127 -9.51 6.86 -14.69
C GLY A 127 -8.38 6.07 -15.37
N PRO A 128 -8.10 6.37 -16.65
CA PRO A 128 -7.20 5.57 -17.49
C PRO A 128 -5.73 5.63 -17.07
N GLY A 129 -5.31 6.62 -16.28
CA GLY A 129 -3.96 6.73 -15.73
C GLY A 129 -3.78 6.14 -14.33
N ALA A 130 -4.84 5.63 -13.69
CA ALA A 130 -4.80 5.23 -12.28
C ALA A 130 -3.74 4.18 -11.99
N ASP A 131 -3.72 3.07 -12.75
CA ASP A 131 -2.77 1.98 -12.53
C ASP A 131 -1.32 2.45 -12.75
N ALA A 132 -1.07 3.26 -13.77
CA ALA A 132 0.27 3.80 -14.02
C ALA A 132 0.69 4.81 -12.94
N PHE A 133 -0.24 5.57 -12.37
CA PHE A 133 0.02 6.45 -11.23
C PHE A 133 0.36 5.66 -9.97
N VAL A 134 -0.46 4.68 -9.58
CA VAL A 134 -0.18 3.84 -8.39
C VAL A 134 1.13 3.08 -8.57
N ARG A 135 1.42 2.58 -9.77
CA ARG A 135 2.72 1.96 -10.09
C ARG A 135 3.88 2.93 -9.88
N THR A 136 3.73 4.18 -10.32
CA THR A 136 4.75 5.22 -10.14
C THR A 136 4.97 5.52 -8.66
N VAL A 137 3.88 5.66 -7.89
CA VAL A 137 3.92 5.85 -6.43
C VAL A 137 4.66 4.69 -5.77
N LEU A 138 4.32 3.44 -6.10
CA LEU A 138 4.98 2.25 -5.56
C LEU A 138 6.49 2.25 -5.85
N VAL A 139 6.89 2.54 -7.09
CA VAL A 139 8.32 2.61 -7.47
C VAL A 139 9.03 3.70 -6.69
N GLU A 140 8.48 4.92 -6.63
CA GLU A 140 9.09 6.03 -5.91
C GLU A 140 9.18 5.77 -4.40
N LEU A 141 8.21 5.09 -3.80
CA LEU A 141 8.22 4.72 -2.39
C LEU A 141 9.25 3.63 -2.06
N LEU A 142 9.58 2.76 -3.02
CA LEU A 142 10.57 1.70 -2.89
C LEU A 142 11.96 2.10 -3.40
N ASP A 143 12.11 3.25 -4.06
CA ASP A 143 13.40 3.80 -4.47
C ASP A 143 14.19 4.33 -3.24
N ASP A 144 15.51 4.22 -3.25
CA ASP A 144 16.40 4.60 -2.13
C ASP A 144 16.65 6.09 -2.00
N ALA A 145 16.15 6.90 -2.94
CA ALA A 145 16.37 8.35 -2.92
C ALA A 145 15.63 9.09 -1.78
N GLY A 146 14.80 8.41 -0.98
CA GLY A 146 13.94 9.00 0.05
C GLY A 146 14.00 8.31 1.42
N PRO A 147 13.32 8.87 2.43
CA PRO A 147 13.15 8.21 3.72
C PRO A 147 12.37 6.91 3.48
N GLY A 148 13.04 5.76 3.62
CA GLY A 148 12.53 4.45 3.22
C GLY A 148 11.11 4.21 3.70
N ALA A 149 10.14 4.30 2.78
CA ALA A 149 8.76 4.04 3.10
C ALA A 149 8.51 2.53 3.15
N ARG A 150 7.59 2.12 4.02
CA ARG A 150 7.01 0.78 4.00
C ARG A 150 5.77 0.81 3.12
N VAL A 151 5.57 -0.23 2.32
CA VAL A 151 4.41 -0.37 1.45
C VAL A 151 3.72 -1.69 1.76
N VAL A 152 2.42 -1.64 2.02
CA VAL A 152 1.56 -2.81 2.17
C VAL A 152 0.63 -2.87 0.97
N ILE A 153 0.57 -4.01 0.28
CA ILE A 153 -0.27 -4.22 -0.90
C ILE A 153 -0.75 -5.67 -0.98
N THR A 154 -1.94 -5.90 -1.56
CA THR A 154 -2.40 -7.27 -1.83
C THR A 154 -1.73 -7.86 -3.10
N ARG A 155 -1.65 -9.18 -3.19
CA ARG A 155 -1.20 -9.90 -4.38
C ARG A 155 -2.05 -9.53 -5.60
N ALA A 156 -3.37 -9.49 -5.44
CA ALA A 156 -4.29 -9.16 -6.51
C ALA A 156 -4.06 -7.74 -7.06
N ASP A 157 -3.84 -6.76 -6.18
CA ASP A 157 -3.53 -5.38 -6.59
C ASP A 157 -2.14 -5.27 -7.24
N LEU A 158 -1.17 -6.05 -6.77
CA LEU A 158 0.16 -6.10 -7.38
C LEU A 158 0.13 -6.73 -8.78
N ASP A 159 -0.63 -7.82 -8.95
CA ASP A 159 -0.86 -8.47 -10.25
C ASP A 159 -1.64 -7.56 -11.19
N ARG A 160 -2.58 -6.75 -10.68
CA ARG A 160 -3.22 -5.68 -11.47
C ARG A 160 -2.21 -4.68 -11.99
N LEU A 161 -1.24 -4.27 -11.17
CA LEU A 161 -0.24 -3.27 -11.54
C LEU A 161 0.79 -3.77 -12.56
N PHE A 162 1.20 -5.04 -12.48
CA PHE A 162 2.33 -5.55 -13.27
C PHE A 162 1.99 -6.73 -14.20
N GLY A 163 0.77 -7.25 -14.11
CA GLY A 163 0.33 -8.45 -14.79
C GLY A 163 0.64 -9.72 -13.97
N PRO A 164 -0.14 -10.80 -14.20
CA PRO A 164 0.12 -12.08 -13.57
C PRO A 164 1.46 -12.64 -14.06
N GLY A 165 2.17 -13.34 -13.17
CA GLY A 165 3.45 -13.97 -13.50
C GLY A 165 4.67 -13.08 -13.28
N THR A 166 4.53 -11.97 -12.57
CA THR A 166 5.71 -11.25 -12.07
C THR A 166 6.45 -12.11 -11.05
N ASP A 167 7.78 -12.16 -11.18
CA ASP A 167 8.67 -13.02 -10.40
C ASP A 167 8.48 -12.83 -8.88
N PRO A 168 8.00 -13.85 -8.14
CA PRO A 168 7.87 -13.78 -6.69
C PRO A 168 9.18 -13.49 -5.95
N ALA A 169 10.33 -13.88 -6.53
CA ALA A 169 11.64 -13.62 -5.93
C ALA A 169 11.99 -12.12 -5.90
N LEU A 170 11.44 -11.33 -6.84
CA LEU A 170 11.59 -9.87 -6.82
C LEU A 170 10.89 -9.28 -5.59
N TRP A 171 9.67 -9.73 -5.30
CA TRP A 171 8.90 -9.24 -4.16
C TRP A 171 9.52 -9.62 -2.83
N GLN A 172 10.05 -10.85 -2.74
CA GLN A 172 10.80 -11.29 -1.56
C GLN A 172 12.08 -10.46 -1.35
N ALA A 173 12.79 -10.09 -2.42
CA ALA A 173 13.99 -9.28 -2.33
C ALA A 173 13.71 -7.88 -1.77
N LEU A 174 12.53 -7.32 -2.03
CA LEU A 174 12.08 -6.03 -1.52
C LEU A 174 11.38 -6.14 -0.14
N GLY A 175 11.37 -7.33 0.48
CA GLY A 175 10.51 -7.67 1.62
C GLY A 175 10.66 -6.80 2.87
N ASP A 176 11.81 -6.13 3.04
CA ASP A 176 12.05 -5.22 4.16
C ASP A 176 11.24 -3.92 4.04
N ARG A 177 10.83 -3.55 2.82
CA ARG A 177 10.05 -2.34 2.50
C ARG A 177 8.70 -2.63 1.86
N LEU A 178 8.54 -3.78 1.22
CA LEU A 178 7.32 -4.20 0.55
C LEU A 178 6.73 -5.42 1.23
N ARG A 179 5.59 -5.24 1.89
CA ARG A 179 4.76 -6.32 2.39
C ARG A 179 3.68 -6.64 1.35
N VAL A 180 3.75 -7.85 0.81
CA VAL A 180 2.68 -8.40 -0.05
C VAL A 180 1.83 -9.35 0.78
N CYS A 181 0.54 -9.06 0.88
CA CYS A 181 -0.46 -9.90 1.53
C CYS A 181 -1.27 -10.64 0.47
N GLU A 182 -1.77 -11.83 0.75
CA GLU A 182 -2.62 -12.57 -0.20
C GLU A 182 -4.06 -12.04 -0.15
N LEU A 183 -4.51 -11.62 1.04
CA LEU A 183 -5.85 -11.09 1.29
C LEU A 183 -5.82 -9.67 1.89
N LEU A 184 -6.95 -8.98 1.84
CA LEU A 184 -7.09 -7.62 2.41
C LEU A 184 -7.00 -7.67 3.94
N GLU A 185 -7.60 -8.67 4.55
CA GLU A 185 -7.65 -8.94 5.99
C GLU A 185 -6.24 -9.10 6.57
N GLU A 186 -5.36 -9.83 5.88
CA GLU A 186 -3.95 -9.95 6.27
C GLU A 186 -3.23 -8.59 6.25
N GLY A 187 -3.59 -7.72 5.29
CA GLY A 187 -3.09 -6.34 5.23
C GLY A 187 -3.57 -5.50 6.41
N ILE A 188 -4.85 -5.64 6.78
CA ILE A 188 -5.48 -4.99 7.94
C ILE A 188 -4.76 -5.42 9.23
N GLU A 189 -4.66 -6.74 9.48
CA GLU A 189 -4.00 -7.29 10.66
C GLU A 189 -2.53 -6.85 10.78
N HIS A 190 -1.80 -6.87 9.67
CA HIS A 190 -0.41 -6.42 9.64
C HIS A 190 -0.30 -4.93 9.98
N LEU A 191 -1.14 -4.07 9.40
CA LEU A 191 -1.14 -2.65 9.69
C LEU A 191 -1.55 -2.35 11.13
N GLU A 192 -2.51 -3.08 11.69
CA GLU A 192 -2.88 -2.94 13.11
C GLU A 192 -1.69 -3.21 14.03
N LEU A 193 -0.96 -4.30 13.78
CA LEU A 193 0.23 -4.64 14.55
C LEU A 193 1.32 -3.57 14.40
N GLU A 194 1.59 -3.11 13.19
CA GLU A 194 2.57 -2.04 12.91
C GLU A 194 2.22 -0.73 13.62
N LEU A 195 0.93 -0.33 13.59
CA LEU A 195 0.46 0.87 14.28
C LEU A 195 0.56 0.73 15.81
N LEU A 196 0.30 -0.46 16.36
CA LEU A 196 0.47 -0.77 17.78
C LEU A 196 1.95 -0.71 18.20
N MET A 197 2.85 -1.30 17.42
CA MET A 197 4.30 -1.26 17.66
C MET A 197 4.82 0.18 17.61
N ALA A 198 4.41 0.94 16.60
CA ALA A 198 4.76 2.35 16.45
C ALA A 198 4.24 3.21 17.61
N GLU A 199 3.06 2.90 18.15
CA GLU A 199 2.54 3.56 19.36
C GLU A 199 3.35 3.19 20.60
N ALA A 200 3.70 1.91 20.77
CA ALA A 200 4.53 1.44 21.87
C ALA A 200 5.92 2.08 21.86
N GLU A 201 6.56 2.18 20.68
CA GLU A 201 7.87 2.83 20.51
C GLU A 201 7.84 4.32 20.88
N ARG A 202 6.74 5.03 20.58
CA ARG A 202 6.59 6.43 20.97
C ARG A 202 6.29 6.61 22.45
N ALA A 203 5.52 5.70 23.03
CA ALA A 203 5.20 5.73 24.44
C ALA A 203 6.44 5.43 25.31
N ASN A 204 7.40 4.66 24.78
CA ASN A 204 8.61 4.22 25.48
C ASN A 204 9.87 4.55 24.63
N PRO A 205 10.19 5.84 24.43
CA PRO A 205 11.29 6.25 23.56
C PRO A 205 12.67 5.82 24.09
N ASP A 206 12.80 5.54 25.38
CA ASP A 206 14.00 4.99 26.02
C ASP A 206 14.25 3.52 25.67
N LEU A 207 13.22 2.79 25.28
CA LEU A 207 13.29 1.38 24.89
C LEU A 207 13.28 1.18 23.36
N SER A 208 12.92 2.21 22.59
CA SER A 208 12.87 2.14 21.13
C SER A 208 14.26 2.33 20.51
N PRO A 209 14.69 1.46 19.56
CA PRO A 209 15.91 1.66 18.79
C PRO A 209 15.96 2.99 18.04
N THR A 210 14.78 3.54 17.71
CA THR A 210 14.63 4.80 16.97
C THR A 210 14.41 6.00 17.90
N GLY A 211 14.40 5.80 19.22
CA GLY A 211 14.06 6.84 20.19
C GLY A 211 12.60 7.30 20.07
N GLY A 212 11.73 6.47 19.50
CA GLY A 212 10.35 6.82 19.14
C GLY A 212 10.24 7.88 18.03
N ARG A 213 11.33 8.17 17.31
CA ARG A 213 11.41 9.21 16.26
C ARG A 213 11.75 8.58 14.93
N GLY A 214 11.27 9.20 13.84
CA GLY A 214 11.68 8.81 12.50
C GLY A 214 11.19 7.43 12.06
N LEU A 215 10.07 6.96 12.61
CA LEU A 215 9.39 5.80 12.08
C LEU A 215 9.08 6.01 10.59
N PRO A 216 9.41 5.04 9.72
CA PRO A 216 9.21 5.18 8.29
C PRO A 216 7.73 5.40 7.98
N PRO A 217 7.40 6.25 6.98
CA PRO A 217 6.03 6.36 6.49
C PRO A 217 5.55 5.04 5.94
N THR A 218 4.31 4.69 6.21
CA THR A 218 3.65 3.50 5.64
C THR A 218 2.64 3.94 4.60
N CYS A 219 2.70 3.36 3.41
CA CYS A 219 1.67 3.50 2.39
C CYS A 219 0.92 2.18 2.26
N TRP A 220 -0.41 2.24 2.34
CA TRP A 220 -1.27 1.09 2.08
C TRP A 220 -1.95 1.26 0.73
N ILE A 221 -1.70 0.32 -0.18
CA ILE A 221 -2.33 0.27 -1.49
C ILE A 221 -3.33 -0.89 -1.49
N CYS A 222 -4.60 -0.60 -1.73
CA CYS A 222 -5.63 -1.65 -1.73
C CYS A 222 -6.82 -1.33 -2.65
N THR A 223 -7.56 -2.38 -3.01
CA THR A 223 -8.94 -2.26 -3.50
C THR A 223 -9.88 -2.67 -2.35
N PRO A 224 -10.52 -1.72 -1.62
CA PRO A 224 -11.22 -2.01 -0.36
C PRO A 224 -12.48 -2.88 -0.53
N GLY A 225 -13.13 -2.87 -1.70
CA GLY A 225 -14.30 -3.71 -1.94
C GLY A 225 -15.46 -3.43 -0.97
N GLN A 226 -15.88 -4.46 -0.23
CA GLN A 226 -16.97 -4.36 0.76
C GLN A 226 -16.48 -3.98 2.17
N ASP A 227 -15.16 -3.91 2.37
CA ASP A 227 -14.52 -3.70 3.68
C ASP A 227 -14.05 -2.25 3.87
N ASP A 228 -14.69 -1.30 3.18
CA ASP A 228 -14.35 0.13 3.27
C ASP A 228 -14.55 0.71 4.69
N ASP A 229 -15.50 0.15 5.43
CA ASP A 229 -15.82 0.46 6.82
C ASP A 229 -14.71 0.06 7.80
N VAL A 230 -13.89 -0.95 7.49
CA VAL A 230 -12.71 -1.36 8.28
C VAL A 230 -11.46 -0.58 7.87
N VAL A 231 -11.33 -0.28 6.57
CA VAL A 231 -10.19 0.46 6.00
C VAL A 231 -10.14 1.90 6.54
N LEU A 232 -11.30 2.58 6.62
CA LEU A 232 -11.37 3.98 7.04
C LEU A 232 -10.83 4.23 8.46
N PRO A 233 -11.24 3.48 9.51
CA PRO A 233 -10.69 3.61 10.85
C PRO A 233 -9.16 3.50 10.90
N LEU A 234 -8.57 2.58 10.13
CA LEU A 234 -7.11 2.41 10.07
C LEU A 234 -6.43 3.61 9.44
N VAL A 235 -6.89 4.07 8.27
CA VAL A 235 -6.27 5.20 7.56
C VAL A 235 -6.41 6.51 8.35
N ARG A 236 -7.51 6.69 9.08
CA ARG A 236 -7.71 7.86 9.96
C ARG A 236 -7.01 7.74 11.31
N ARG A 237 -6.40 6.59 11.63
CA ARG A 237 -5.88 6.32 12.97
C ARG A 237 -4.71 7.23 13.30
N ARG A 238 -5.02 8.24 14.13
CA ARG A 238 -4.16 9.23 14.79
C ARG A 238 -3.22 10.05 13.88
N PRO A 239 -3.24 11.40 13.99
CA PRO A 239 -2.43 12.31 13.17
C PRO A 239 -0.90 12.22 13.38
N GLY A 240 -0.42 11.33 14.24
CA GLY A 240 1.01 11.12 14.48
C GLY A 240 1.61 9.96 13.68
N LEU A 241 0.81 8.98 13.22
CA LEU A 241 1.31 7.84 12.44
C LEU A 241 1.26 8.21 10.94
N PRO A 242 2.39 8.19 10.22
CA PRO A 242 2.42 8.51 8.80
C PRO A 242 1.87 7.36 7.95
N LEU A 243 0.58 7.02 8.10
CA LEU A 243 -0.12 6.08 7.23
C LEU A 243 -0.85 6.84 6.12
N ALA A 244 -0.57 6.50 4.87
CA ALA A 244 -1.28 7.01 3.69
C ALA A 244 -2.00 5.87 2.97
N GLY A 245 -3.33 5.93 2.90
CA GLY A 245 -4.15 4.99 2.13
C GLY A 245 -4.32 5.46 0.68
N LEU A 246 -3.95 4.61 -0.28
CA LEU A 246 -4.13 4.80 -1.71
C LEU A 246 -5.01 3.69 -2.26
N LEU A 247 -6.25 4.02 -2.59
CA LEU A 247 -7.31 3.06 -2.85
C LEU A 247 -7.68 3.06 -4.33
N PHE A 248 -7.75 1.90 -4.95
CA PHE A 248 -8.25 1.82 -6.32
C PHE A 248 -9.77 2.00 -6.35
N GLY A 249 -10.24 2.78 -7.33
CA GLY A 249 -11.66 3.03 -7.51
C GLY A 249 -12.16 4.23 -6.72
N ASP A 250 -13.48 4.30 -6.59
CA ASP A 250 -14.14 5.33 -5.80
C ASP A 250 -13.93 5.08 -4.31
N TRP A 251 -13.62 6.16 -3.58
CA TRP A 251 -13.46 6.13 -2.13
C TRP A 251 -14.54 6.97 -1.45
N PRO A 252 -15.58 6.37 -0.84
CA PRO A 252 -16.72 7.09 -0.30
C PRO A 252 -16.38 7.91 0.96
N HIS A 253 -15.25 7.63 1.60
CA HIS A 253 -14.88 8.23 2.87
C HIS A 253 -13.80 9.32 2.77
N GLY A 254 -13.40 9.69 1.55
CA GLY A 254 -12.33 10.66 1.32
C GLY A 254 -12.40 11.29 -0.06
N ARG A 255 -11.23 11.74 -0.54
CA ARG A 255 -11.13 12.32 -1.88
C ARG A 255 -10.96 11.20 -2.87
N THR A 256 -11.67 11.26 -3.98
CA THR A 256 -11.40 10.47 -5.17
C THR A 256 -10.86 11.39 -6.26
N ARG A 257 -9.78 10.98 -6.93
CA ARG A 257 -9.17 11.73 -8.02
C ARG A 257 -9.11 10.87 -9.26
N GLU A 258 -9.67 11.42 -10.33
CA GLU A 258 -9.49 10.87 -11.67
C GLU A 258 -8.10 11.24 -12.19
N ILE A 259 -7.39 10.24 -12.69
CA ILE A 259 -6.05 10.34 -13.27
C ILE A 259 -6.17 10.16 -14.77
N SER A 260 -5.80 11.19 -15.54
CA SER A 260 -5.77 11.07 -17.00
C SER A 260 -4.68 10.10 -17.47
N ALA A 261 -4.79 9.60 -18.70
CA ALA A 261 -3.76 8.75 -19.32
C ALA A 261 -2.38 9.43 -19.40
N THR A 262 -2.31 10.75 -19.30
CA THR A 262 -1.08 11.55 -19.32
C THR A 262 -0.55 11.89 -17.93
N GLY A 263 -1.19 11.42 -16.86
CA GLY A 263 -0.81 11.69 -15.48
C GLY A 263 -1.28 13.03 -14.94
N ARG A 264 -2.32 13.63 -15.54
CA ARG A 264 -2.92 14.86 -15.01
C ARG A 264 -3.88 14.53 -13.85
N ILE A 265 -3.73 15.28 -12.76
CA ILE A 265 -4.52 15.20 -11.53
C ILE A 265 -4.90 16.63 -11.12
N GLY A 266 -6.13 17.06 -11.42
CA GLY A 266 -6.50 18.48 -11.28
C GLY A 266 -5.64 19.36 -12.18
N ASP A 267 -4.83 20.25 -11.60
CA ASP A 267 -3.89 21.13 -12.31
C ASP A 267 -2.43 20.66 -12.25
N VAL A 268 -2.18 19.51 -11.62
CA VAL A 268 -0.85 18.93 -11.50
C VAL A 268 -0.66 17.85 -12.54
N THR A 269 0.54 17.72 -13.09
CA THR A 269 0.93 16.61 -13.95
C THR A 269 2.12 15.87 -13.32
N VAL A 270 2.00 14.56 -13.24
CA VAL A 270 3.05 13.65 -12.77
C VAL A 270 3.50 12.75 -13.91
N ALA A 271 4.80 12.44 -13.96
CA ALA A 271 5.33 11.50 -14.94
C ALA A 271 4.90 10.08 -14.58
N LEU A 272 4.19 9.40 -15.48
CA LEU A 272 3.69 8.05 -15.24
C LEU A 272 4.66 6.99 -15.79
N LEU A 273 4.93 5.95 -15.01
CA LEU A 273 5.75 4.83 -15.42
C LEU A 273 4.94 3.72 -16.12
N PRO A 274 5.32 3.31 -17.34
CA PRO A 274 4.77 2.12 -17.95
C PRO A 274 5.22 0.85 -17.19
N PRO A 275 4.54 -0.30 -17.38
CA PRO A 275 4.77 -1.49 -16.54
C PRO A 275 6.21 -2.01 -16.63
N GLY A 276 6.76 -2.08 -17.85
CA GLY A 276 8.11 -2.58 -18.07
C GLY A 276 9.21 -1.72 -17.45
N GLU A 277 9.06 -0.39 -17.52
CA GLU A 277 10.02 0.55 -16.92
C GLU A 277 9.98 0.49 -15.39
N ALA A 278 8.79 0.46 -14.80
CA ALA A 278 8.63 0.29 -13.37
C ALA A 278 9.24 -1.03 -12.86
N LEU A 279 9.01 -2.15 -13.55
CA LEU A 279 9.65 -3.43 -13.20
C LEU A 279 11.17 -3.37 -13.35
N ALA A 280 11.69 -2.71 -14.38
CA ALA A 280 13.12 -2.53 -14.55
C ALA A 280 13.74 -1.76 -13.38
N ARG A 281 13.09 -0.68 -12.92
CA ARG A 281 13.53 0.10 -11.76
C ARG A 281 13.47 -0.71 -10.46
N LEU A 282 12.39 -1.45 -10.22
CA LEU A 282 12.26 -2.31 -9.04
C LEU A 282 13.31 -3.43 -9.01
N ARG A 283 13.65 -4.01 -10.16
CA ARG A 283 14.73 -5.01 -10.26
C ARG A 283 16.10 -4.41 -9.98
N ALA A 284 16.37 -3.21 -10.51
CA ALA A 284 17.61 -2.50 -10.23
C ALA A 284 17.75 -2.20 -8.72
N GLN A 285 16.66 -1.77 -8.10
CA GLN A 285 16.59 -1.54 -6.65
C GLN A 285 16.86 -2.83 -5.86
N ALA A 286 16.14 -3.92 -6.16
CA ALA A 286 16.33 -5.20 -5.49
C ALA A 286 17.75 -5.79 -5.68
N ALA A 287 18.42 -5.45 -6.79
CA ALA A 287 19.82 -5.84 -6.99
C ALA A 287 20.79 -4.96 -6.17
N ALA A 288 20.48 -3.67 -6.01
CA ALA A 288 21.28 -2.73 -5.22
C ALA A 288 21.20 -2.99 -3.70
N GLU A 289 20.11 -3.60 -3.20
CA GLU A 289 19.93 -3.97 -1.79
C GLU A 289 20.64 -5.28 -1.38
N ARG A 290 21.28 -6.00 -2.32
CA ARG A 290 21.99 -7.27 -2.04
C ARG A 290 23.47 -7.20 -1.62
N PRO A 291 24.14 -6.08 -1.29
CA PRO A 291 25.59 -6.04 -1.40
C PRO A 291 26.36 -6.88 -0.36
N ASP A 292 25.83 -7.20 0.83
CA ASP A 292 26.68 -7.73 1.91
C ASP A 292 26.04 -8.81 2.84
N ARG A 293 25.32 -9.81 2.30
CA ARG A 293 24.83 -10.97 3.12
C ARG A 293 25.74 -12.22 3.09
N TYR A 294 27.02 -12.09 2.74
CA TYR A 294 28.00 -13.19 2.76
C TYR A 294 29.25 -12.86 3.56
#